data_AF-A0A2S5DD83-F1
#
_entry.id   AF-A0A2S5DD83-F1
#
_cell.length_a   1.000
_cell.length_b   1.000
_cell.length_c   1.000
_cell.angle_alpha   90.00
_cell.angle_beta   90.00
_cell.angle_gamma   90.00
#
_symmetry.space_group_name_H-M   'P 1'
#
loop_
_entity.id
_entity.type
_entity.pdbx_description
1 polymer ?
#
loop_
_entity_poly.entity_id
_entity_poly.type
_entity_poly.pdbx_seq_one_letter_code
_entity_poly.pdbx_strand_id
1 'polypeptide(L)'
;MVRFPHPRLSQLFSALQAETLPQEELARRLAVSTRTVRSDIGALNELLDEHGAQFVLERGEGYRLAISDAERFERLSQAEAPSRRLPRTGGERVHCLLWRFLTADYSLKLQDIADEWFVNRAALQGDMAEVRDWLTRYQLAIETRPRHGMKL
;
A
#
# COMPACT_ATOMS: atom_id res chain seq x y z
N MET A 1 11.46 -6.39 -4.25
CA MET A 1 10.58 -5.46 -3.49
C MET A 1 11.33 -4.13 -3.34
N VAL A 2 10.91 -3.08 -4.04
CA VAL A 2 11.37 -1.72 -3.74
C VAL A 2 10.71 -1.31 -2.43
N ARG A 3 11.51 -1.09 -1.38
CA ARG A 3 11.02 -0.48 -0.14
C ARG A 3 11.02 1.03 -0.34
N PHE A 4 9.84 1.59 -0.53
CA PHE A 4 9.70 3.04 -0.54
C PHE A 4 9.87 3.58 0.90
N PRO A 5 10.74 4.58 1.12
CA PRO A 5 10.98 5.12 2.45
C PRO A 5 9.75 5.81 3.06
N HIS A 6 8.85 6.36 2.21
CA HIS A 6 7.67 7.10 2.67
C HIS A 6 6.41 6.79 1.83
N PRO A 7 5.20 6.88 2.42
CA PRO A 7 3.93 6.55 1.75
C PRO A 7 3.69 7.33 0.45
N ARG A 8 4.11 8.60 0.41
CA ARG A 8 3.93 9.47 -0.76
C ARG A 8 4.63 8.95 -2.01
N LEU A 9 5.82 8.36 -1.88
CA LEU A 9 6.54 7.77 -3.02
C LEU A 9 5.81 6.56 -3.56
N SER A 10 5.24 5.72 -2.69
CA SER A 10 4.42 4.57 -3.11
C SER A 10 3.14 5.02 -3.85
N GLN A 11 2.51 6.11 -3.41
CA GLN A 11 1.34 6.69 -4.07
C GLN A 11 1.70 7.25 -5.45
N LEU A 12 2.80 7.99 -5.55
CA LEU A 12 3.25 8.58 -6.80
C LEU A 12 3.69 7.49 -7.81
N PHE A 13 4.42 6.48 -7.35
CA PHE A 13 4.77 5.30 -8.15
C PHE A 13 3.53 4.58 -8.67
N SER A 14 2.54 4.32 -7.81
CA SER A 14 1.29 3.65 -8.20
C SER A 14 0.47 4.47 -9.22
N ALA A 15 0.43 5.79 -9.07
CA ALA A 15 -0.30 6.67 -10.00
C ALA A 15 0.33 6.65 -11.40
N LEU A 16 1.66 6.73 -11.48
CA LEU A 16 2.40 6.82 -12.73
C LEU A 16 2.66 5.47 -13.41
N GLN A 17 2.34 4.35 -12.76
CA GLN A 17 2.27 3.05 -13.44
C GLN A 17 1.05 2.94 -14.36
N ALA A 18 -0.04 3.64 -14.04
CA ALA A 18 -1.30 3.51 -14.77
C ALA A 18 -1.45 4.52 -15.91
N GLU A 19 -0.88 5.72 -15.77
CA GLU A 19 -1.05 6.83 -16.70
C GLU A 19 0.11 7.82 -16.65
N THR A 20 0.33 8.52 -17.76
CA THR A 20 1.22 9.70 -17.82
C THR A 20 0.48 10.90 -17.21
N LEU A 21 1.11 11.62 -16.29
CA LEU A 21 0.45 12.73 -15.58
C LEU A 21 1.29 14.02 -15.55
N PRO A 22 0.67 15.19 -15.83
CA PRO A 22 1.31 16.48 -15.62
C PRO A 22 1.75 16.71 -14.17
N GLN A 23 2.81 17.49 -14.00
CA GLN A 23 3.38 17.77 -12.69
C GLN A 23 2.40 18.51 -11.76
N GLU A 24 1.59 19.40 -12.33
CA GLU A 24 0.54 20.14 -11.64
C GLU A 24 -0.58 19.21 -11.14
N GLU A 25 -0.92 18.19 -11.93
CA GLU A 25 -1.94 17.21 -11.55
C GLU A 25 -1.45 16.33 -10.41
N LEU A 26 -0.21 15.85 -10.47
CA LEU A 26 0.43 15.11 -9.37
C LEU A 26 0.48 15.95 -8.08
N ALA A 27 0.84 17.23 -8.20
CA ALA A 27 0.89 18.16 -7.08
C ALA A 27 -0.48 18.31 -6.42
N ARG A 28 -1.54 18.48 -7.23
CA ARG A 28 -2.92 18.57 -6.77
C ARG A 28 -3.39 17.28 -6.08
N ARG A 29 -3.18 16.11 -6.70
CA ARG A 29 -3.63 14.81 -6.16
C ARG A 29 -2.96 14.46 -4.84
N LEU A 30 -1.68 14.82 -4.69
CA LEU A 30 -0.88 14.53 -3.50
C LEU A 30 -0.90 15.67 -2.46
N ALA A 31 -1.63 16.77 -2.73
CA ALA A 31 -1.69 17.96 -1.88
C ALA A 31 -0.31 18.53 -1.52
N VAL A 32 0.59 18.61 -2.50
CA VAL A 32 1.96 19.12 -2.34
C VAL A 32 2.31 20.15 -3.42
N SER A 33 3.46 20.81 -3.27
CA SER A 33 3.96 21.72 -4.30
C SER A 33 4.53 20.94 -5.50
N THR A 34 4.53 21.56 -6.68
CA THR A 34 5.22 21.00 -7.87
C THR A 34 6.72 20.83 -7.64
N ARG A 35 7.33 21.61 -6.72
CA ARG A 35 8.72 21.41 -6.26
C ARG A 35 8.87 20.08 -5.51
N THR A 36 7.91 19.75 -4.65
CA THR A 36 7.87 18.48 -3.91
C THR A 36 7.71 17.30 -4.87
N VAL A 37 6.83 17.39 -5.87
CA VAL A 37 6.69 16.36 -6.92
C VAL A 37 8.02 16.08 -7.61
N ARG A 38 8.77 17.12 -8.00
CA ARG A 38 10.11 16.96 -8.61
C ARG A 38 11.10 16.25 -7.69
N SER A 39 11.11 16.60 -6.41
CA SER A 39 11.96 15.94 -5.41
C SER A 39 11.58 14.48 -5.21
N ASP A 40 10.28 14.18 -5.16
CA ASP A 40 9.76 12.82 -4.99
C ASP A 40 10.04 11.94 -6.22
N ILE A 41 9.92 12.50 -7.44
CA ILE A 41 10.34 11.83 -8.68
C ILE A 41 11.83 11.52 -8.65
N GLY A 42 12.67 12.46 -8.21
CA GLY A 42 14.11 12.24 -8.07
C GLY A 42 14.41 11.06 -7.12
N ALA A 43 13.81 11.07 -5.93
CA ALA A 43 13.95 9.99 -4.97
C ALA A 43 13.43 8.64 -5.51
N LEU A 44 12.35 8.63 -6.28
CA LEU A 44 11.86 7.41 -6.94
C LEU A 44 12.80 6.92 -8.02
N ASN A 45 13.38 7.81 -8.82
CA ASN A 45 14.32 7.42 -9.86
C ASN A 45 15.60 6.84 -9.27
N GLU A 46 16.10 7.38 -8.15
CA GLU A 46 17.21 6.78 -7.40
C GLU A 46 16.89 5.34 -6.96
N LEU A 47 15.66 5.08 -6.51
CA LEU A 47 15.23 3.73 -6.13
C LEU A 47 15.05 2.81 -7.34
N LEU A 48 14.54 3.32 -8.46
CA LEU A 48 14.20 2.53 -9.64
C LEU A 48 15.39 2.27 -10.57
N ASP A 49 16.49 3.01 -10.43
CA ASP A 49 17.73 2.82 -11.22
C ASP A 49 18.25 1.39 -11.07
N GLU A 50 18.23 0.85 -9.85
CA GLU A 50 18.56 -0.55 -9.55
C GLU A 50 17.53 -1.57 -10.06
N HIS A 51 16.45 -1.11 -10.70
CA HIS A 51 15.37 -1.92 -11.24
C HIS A 51 15.17 -1.72 -12.75
N GLY A 52 16.04 -0.97 -13.43
CA GLY A 52 15.96 -0.80 -14.87
C GLY A 52 14.77 0.04 -15.33
N ALA A 53 14.31 0.97 -14.50
CA ALA A 53 13.21 1.86 -14.83
C ALA A 53 13.41 3.26 -14.23
N GLN A 54 12.72 4.25 -14.79
CA GLN A 54 12.73 5.62 -14.31
C GLN A 54 11.49 6.36 -14.78
N PHE A 55 11.08 7.40 -14.06
CA PHE A 55 10.11 8.37 -14.52
C PHE A 55 10.81 9.50 -15.27
N VAL A 56 10.39 9.71 -16.52
CA VAL A 56 10.91 10.76 -17.40
C VAL A 56 9.84 11.80 -17.67
N LEU A 57 10.24 13.08 -17.71
CA LEU A 57 9.34 14.17 -18.06
C LEU A 57 9.23 14.28 -19.58
N GLU A 58 8.04 14.03 -20.10
CA GLU A 58 7.66 14.29 -21.48
C GLU A 58 7.00 15.67 -21.58
N ARG A 59 7.55 16.51 -22.46
CA ARG A 59 7.08 17.90 -22.61
C ARG A 59 5.64 17.93 -23.10
N GLY A 60 4.78 18.65 -22.39
CA GLY A 60 3.36 18.79 -22.72
C GLY A 60 2.46 17.71 -22.11
N GLU A 61 3.02 16.54 -21.78
CA GLU A 61 2.25 15.37 -21.29
C GLU A 61 2.47 15.12 -19.79
N GLY A 62 3.69 15.35 -19.29
CA GLY A 62 4.04 15.12 -17.88
C GLY A 62 4.98 13.94 -17.66
N TYR A 63 4.96 13.34 -16.48
CA TYR A 63 5.86 12.22 -16.16
C TYR A 63 5.30 10.90 -16.68
N ARG A 64 6.15 10.09 -17.31
CA ARG A 64 5.83 8.72 -17.72
C ARG A 64 6.89 7.74 -17.24
N LEU A 65 6.49 6.48 -17.07
CA LEU A 65 7.42 5.39 -16.81
C LEU A 65 8.19 5.03 -18.09
N ALA A 66 9.51 5.00 -18.00
CA ALA A 66 10.42 4.50 -19.02
C ALA A 66 11.19 3.30 -18.46
N ILE A 67 11.07 2.17 -19.14
CA ILE A 67 11.74 0.91 -18.76
C ILE A 67 12.94 0.72 -19.69
N SER A 68 14.13 0.68 -19.12
CA SER A 68 15.39 0.43 -19.85
C SER A 68 15.79 -1.05 -19.84
N ASP A 69 15.40 -1.80 -18.81
CA ASP A 69 15.64 -3.25 -18.69
C ASP A 69 14.36 -3.94 -18.21
N ALA A 70 13.66 -4.56 -19.16
CA ALA A 70 12.37 -5.20 -18.91
C ALA A 70 12.49 -6.41 -17.97
N GLU A 71 13.54 -7.22 -18.06
CA GLU A 71 13.72 -8.39 -17.18
C GLU A 71 14.00 -7.98 -15.73
N ARG A 72 14.80 -6.92 -15.54
CA ARG A 72 15.08 -6.36 -14.22
C ARG A 72 13.87 -5.69 -13.61
N PHE A 73 13.05 -5.04 -14.43
CA PHE A 73 11.78 -4.45 -14.02
C PHE A 73 10.71 -5.51 -13.75
N GLU A 74 10.63 -6.58 -14.54
CA GLU A 74 9.70 -7.68 -14.27
C GLU A 74 10.02 -8.38 -12.95
N ARG A 75 11.28 -8.49 -12.56
CA ARG A 75 11.66 -8.97 -11.21
C ARG A 75 11.16 -8.06 -10.08
N LEU A 76 10.93 -6.77 -10.35
CA LEU A 76 10.25 -5.88 -9.40
C LEU A 76 8.78 -6.27 -9.23
N SER A 77 8.08 -6.56 -10.34
CA SER A 77 6.67 -6.96 -10.34
C SER A 77 6.44 -8.41 -9.88
N GLN A 78 7.34 -9.35 -10.18
CA GLN A 78 7.25 -10.73 -9.69
C GLN A 78 7.57 -10.88 -8.20
N ALA A 79 8.30 -9.91 -7.62
CA ALA A 79 8.44 -9.78 -6.17
C ALA A 79 7.16 -9.21 -5.52
N GLU A 80 6.19 -8.72 -6.30
CA GLU A 80 4.82 -8.53 -5.84
C GLU A 80 4.14 -9.90 -5.80
N ALA A 81 4.24 -10.59 -4.66
CA ALA A 81 3.10 -11.40 -4.21
C ALA A 81 1.83 -10.56 -4.42
N PRO A 82 0.74 -11.15 -4.96
CA PRO A 82 -0.38 -10.43 -5.58
C PRO A 82 -0.66 -9.19 -4.76
N SER A 83 -0.39 -8.03 -5.36
CA SER A 83 -0.40 -6.73 -4.70
C SER A 83 -1.59 -6.68 -3.75
N ARG A 84 -1.30 -6.85 -2.46
CA ARG A 84 -2.32 -6.87 -1.43
C ARG A 84 -2.73 -5.42 -1.29
N ARG A 85 -3.61 -4.97 -2.19
CA ARG A 85 -4.14 -3.61 -2.25
C ARG A 85 -4.49 -3.25 -0.82
N LEU A 86 -3.79 -2.26 -0.27
CA LEU A 86 -4.07 -1.81 1.08
C LEU A 86 -5.53 -1.40 1.14
N PRO A 87 -6.30 -1.89 2.12
CA PRO A 87 -7.71 -1.57 2.23
C PRO A 87 -7.89 -0.06 2.45
N ARG A 88 -8.62 0.59 1.56
CA ARG A 88 -8.82 2.06 1.54
C ARG A 88 -10.09 2.49 2.25
N THR A 89 -11.06 1.60 2.37
CA THR A 89 -12.33 1.86 3.09
C THR A 89 -12.48 0.99 4.35
N GLY A 90 -13.39 1.37 5.25
CA GLY A 90 -13.71 0.54 6.43
C GLY A 90 -14.19 -0.86 6.05
N GLY A 91 -15.09 -0.96 5.07
CA GLY A 91 -15.58 -2.27 4.60
C GLY A 91 -14.49 -3.15 3.99
N GLU A 92 -13.55 -2.57 3.24
CA GLU A 92 -12.38 -3.31 2.73
C GLU A 92 -11.47 -3.79 3.88
N ARG A 93 -11.28 -2.96 4.91
CA ARG A 93 -10.51 -3.35 6.12
C ARG A 93 -11.16 -4.51 6.83
N VAL A 94 -12.48 -4.49 7.01
CA VAL A 94 -13.25 -5.60 7.60
C VAL A 94 -13.05 -6.88 6.80
N HIS A 95 -13.19 -6.83 5.47
CA HIS A 95 -12.98 -8.01 4.62
C HIS A 95 -11.55 -8.56 4.71
N CYS A 96 -10.54 -7.67 4.70
CA CYS A 96 -9.15 -8.07 4.84
C CYS A 96 -8.83 -8.66 6.22
N LEU A 97 -9.42 -8.10 7.29
CA LEU A 97 -9.29 -8.62 8.66
C LEU A 97 -9.92 -10.01 8.76
N LEU A 98 -11.13 -10.20 8.22
CA LEU A 98 -11.79 -11.51 8.17
C LEU A 98 -10.89 -12.55 7.49
N TRP A 99 -10.39 -12.25 6.29
CA TRP A 99 -9.49 -13.16 5.57
C TRP A 99 -8.23 -13.46 6.39
N ARG A 100 -7.62 -12.47 7.04
CA ARG A 100 -6.45 -12.68 7.91
C ARG A 100 -6.76 -13.61 9.08
N PHE A 101 -7.85 -13.39 9.81
CA PHE A 101 -8.21 -14.24 10.93
C PHE A 101 -8.54 -15.68 10.52
N LEU A 102 -9.15 -15.86 9.35
CA LEU A 102 -9.49 -17.18 8.81
C LEU A 102 -8.28 -17.96 8.28
N THR A 103 -7.20 -17.26 7.90
CA THR A 103 -6.03 -17.89 7.25
C THR A 103 -4.77 -17.88 8.11
N ALA A 104 -4.71 -17.06 9.16
CA ALA A 104 -3.55 -17.00 10.03
C ALA A 104 -3.48 -18.22 10.96
N ASP A 105 -2.33 -18.86 10.98
CA ASP A 105 -1.96 -19.91 11.93
C ASP A 105 -1.40 -19.34 13.26
N TYR A 106 -1.10 -18.04 13.30
CA TYR A 106 -0.58 -17.31 14.45
C TYR A 106 -1.53 -16.20 14.97
N SER A 107 -1.26 -15.70 16.17
CA SER A 107 -2.00 -14.58 16.75
C SER A 107 -1.61 -13.24 16.11
N LEU A 108 -2.61 -12.46 15.74
CA LEU A 108 -2.48 -11.17 15.10
C LEU A 108 -2.58 -10.03 16.11
N LYS A 109 -1.69 -9.04 16.04
CA LYS A 109 -1.81 -7.79 16.81
C LYS A 109 -2.36 -6.69 15.91
N LEU A 110 -3.38 -5.99 16.38
CA LEU A 110 -3.94 -4.84 15.66
C LEU A 110 -2.91 -3.74 15.41
N GLN A 111 -1.94 -3.56 16.31
CA GLN A 111 -0.88 -2.56 16.11
C GLN A 111 -0.05 -2.90 14.87
N ASP A 112 0.42 -4.14 14.77
CA ASP A 112 1.23 -4.60 13.63
C ASP A 112 0.45 -4.46 12.30
N ILE A 113 -0.86 -4.75 12.31
CA ILE A 113 -1.73 -4.56 11.13
C ILE A 113 -1.93 -3.07 10.83
N ALA A 114 -2.09 -2.24 11.86
CA ALA A 114 -2.24 -0.79 11.70
C ALA A 114 -0.98 -0.17 11.07
N ASP A 115 0.19 -0.60 11.52
CA ASP A 115 1.49 -0.19 10.99
C ASP A 115 1.65 -0.66 9.53
N GLU A 116 1.27 -1.91 9.23
CA GLU A 116 1.31 -2.46 7.86
C GLU A 116 0.36 -1.73 6.90
N TRP A 117 -0.84 -1.39 7.36
CA TRP A 117 -1.87 -0.74 6.53
C TRP A 117 -1.83 0.78 6.59
N PHE A 118 -0.87 1.35 7.34
CA PHE A 118 -0.71 2.80 7.57
C PHE A 118 -2.00 3.48 8.04
N VAL A 119 -2.74 2.83 8.94
CA VAL A 119 -3.97 3.37 9.54
C VAL A 119 -3.81 3.52 11.05
N ASN A 120 -4.69 4.31 11.67
CA ASN A 120 -4.72 4.41 13.12
C ASN A 120 -5.24 3.09 13.71
N ARG A 121 -4.55 2.54 14.72
CA ARG A 121 -5.00 1.36 15.47
C ARG A 121 -6.44 1.51 16.00
N ALA A 122 -6.85 2.70 16.41
CA ALA A 122 -8.22 2.97 16.86
C ALA A 122 -9.26 2.78 15.75
N ALA A 123 -8.90 3.08 14.48
CA ALA A 123 -9.79 2.81 13.35
C ALA A 123 -10.00 1.30 13.16
N LEU A 124 -8.92 0.52 13.20
CA LEU A 124 -9.03 -0.95 13.14
C LEU A 124 -9.79 -1.51 14.35
N GLN A 125 -9.62 -0.92 15.53
CA GLN A 125 -10.38 -1.31 16.72
C GLN A 125 -11.89 -1.11 16.51
N GLY A 126 -12.30 -0.04 15.81
CA GLY A 126 -13.69 0.17 15.41
C GLY A 126 -14.17 -0.89 14.42
N ASP A 127 -13.36 -1.19 13.40
CA ASP A 127 -13.69 -2.22 12.39
C ASP A 127 -13.87 -3.61 13.01
N MET A 128 -13.20 -3.92 14.14
CA MET A 128 -13.30 -5.21 14.82
C MET A 128 -14.70 -5.54 15.34
N ALA A 129 -15.57 -4.55 15.57
CA ALA A 129 -16.96 -4.80 15.94
C ALA A 129 -17.67 -5.56 14.81
N GLU A 130 -17.56 -5.05 13.58
CA GLU A 130 -18.16 -5.67 12.40
C GLU A 130 -17.52 -7.03 12.07
N VAL A 131 -16.20 -7.17 12.24
CA VAL A 131 -15.51 -8.46 12.06
C VAL A 131 -16.08 -9.52 13.02
N ARG A 132 -16.27 -9.18 14.30
CA ARG A 132 -16.83 -10.11 15.29
C ARG A 132 -18.28 -10.47 14.99
N ASP A 133 -19.08 -9.50 14.55
CA ASP A 133 -20.47 -9.75 14.15
C ASP A 133 -20.55 -10.72 12.97
N TRP A 134 -19.69 -10.57 11.97
CA TRP A 134 -19.60 -11.51 10.84
C TRP A 134 -19.25 -12.93 11.28
N LEU A 135 -18.24 -13.09 12.12
CA LEU A 135 -17.78 -14.40 12.58
C LEU A 135 -18.81 -15.11 13.47
N THR A 136 -19.55 -14.36 14.29
CA THR A 136 -20.59 -14.92 15.16
C THR A 136 -21.70 -15.62 14.38
N ARG A 137 -22.02 -15.15 13.16
CA ARG A 137 -22.99 -15.80 12.25
C ARG A 137 -22.59 -17.23 11.87
N TYR A 138 -21.30 -17.54 11.98
CA TYR A 138 -20.72 -18.85 11.70
C TYR A 138 -20.25 -19.57 12.98
N GLN A 139 -20.66 -19.11 14.16
CA GLN A 139 -20.24 -19.67 15.46
C GLN A 139 -18.72 -19.60 15.71
N LEU A 140 -18.05 -18.65 15.06
CA LEU A 140 -16.62 -18.40 15.23
C LEU A 140 -16.42 -17.20 16.16
N ALA A 141 -15.40 -17.25 17.03
CA ALA A 141 -15.11 -16.20 18.00
C ALA A 141 -13.63 -15.89 18.05
N ILE A 142 -13.29 -14.59 18.09
CA ILE A 142 -11.90 -14.16 18.22
C ILE A 142 -11.49 -14.14 19.70
N GLU A 143 -10.59 -15.05 20.06
CA GLU A 143 -9.88 -15.04 21.34
C GLU A 143 -8.86 -13.91 21.39
N THR A 144 -8.74 -13.27 22.55
CA THR A 144 -7.74 -12.20 22.78
C THR A 144 -6.89 -12.56 23.97
N ARG A 145 -5.58 -12.64 23.76
CA ARG A 145 -4.61 -12.91 24.83
C ARG A 145 -3.74 -11.68 25.06
N PRO A 146 -3.70 -11.14 26.29
CA PRO A 146 -2.83 -10.02 26.62
C PRO A 146 -1.39 -10.28 26.16
N ARG A 147 -0.77 -9.28 25.54
CA ARG A 147 0.61 -9.32 24.99
C ARG A 147 0.85 -10.29 23.81
N HIS A 148 -0.09 -11.18 23.51
CA HIS A 148 0.05 -12.19 22.45
C HIS A 148 -0.76 -11.86 21.19
N GLY A 149 -1.85 -11.10 21.33
CA GLY A 149 -2.67 -10.66 20.21
C GLY A 149 -4.01 -11.39 20.18
N MET A 150 -4.57 -11.54 18.99
CA MET A 150 -5.88 -12.10 18.74
C MET A 150 -5.82 -13.23 17.74
N LYS A 151 -6.62 -14.26 17.93
CA LYS A 151 -6.72 -15.38 17.00
C LYS A 151 -8.17 -15.84 16.94
N LEU A 152 -8.55 -16.38 15.79
CA LEU A 152 -9.80 -17.11 15.64
C LEU A 152 -9.74 -18.47 16.35
#